data_AF-A0A662KQC7-F1
#
_entry.id   AF-A0A662KQC7-F1
#
_cell.length_a   1.000
_cell.length_b   1.000
_cell.length_c   1.000
_cell.angle_alpha   90.00
_cell.angle_beta   90.00
_cell.angle_gamma   90.00
#
_symmetry.space_group_name_H-M   'P 1'
#
loop_
_entity.id
_entity.type
_entity.pdbx_description
1 polymer ?
#
loop_
_entity_poly.entity_id
_entity_poly.type
_entity_poly.pdbx_seq_one_letter_code
_entity_poly.pdbx_strand_id
1 'polypeptide(L)'
;MGIESIEYARFIFGIFLMILPGYLCSLLIFKKMNVVERVAFGFGFSLVISSLIVMLFSLLIKITPFFLFLFFGIYIAIPIPFLVANKKNFSFSLPSKKGIIKAIILIGILIFVFYMTFLPHSVNKYYLPLHADEWVHWGYIHGFINSGHIKFPNPFTGGSETIPPEIGFHVFLASFKWLSGASLKTIFLLMPSLLAIFTSLAAFCLGERSKIKFGLEASFLVAFIPTNVRFLGPSFLIPLPLGLFLALFSLLLAERRGYKKYALIFLLILFTALAHPPSAVAMAIVLLCYSIFLAMEKEYKEVGFIALVTFIPFLVAYFIIPTTYFEMGINAIFGEEYISRLPKVMLSLSYLGKVTWGLFFLASFIAIYKGKALQRGIFLSALAFISIIFLYDKYNFGLPIIYD
;
A
#
# COMPACT_ATOMS: atom_id res chain seq x y z
N MET A 1 -26.84 -6.90 -12.44
CA MET A 1 -26.67 -5.52 -12.95
C MET A 1 -25.18 -5.20 -13.03
N GLY A 2 -24.63 -5.18 -14.24
CA GLY A 2 -23.21 -4.86 -14.49
C GLY A 2 -22.89 -3.38 -14.22
N ILE A 3 -21.61 -3.03 -14.28
CA ILE A 3 -21.16 -1.62 -14.25
C ILE A 3 -21.41 -1.00 -15.63
N GLU A 4 -21.95 0.22 -15.66
CA GLU A 4 -22.17 0.97 -16.90
C GLU A 4 -20.83 1.42 -17.52
N SER A 5 -20.76 1.55 -18.85
CA SER A 5 -19.53 1.94 -19.57
C SER A 5 -18.93 3.26 -19.06
N ILE A 6 -19.79 4.23 -18.70
CA ILE A 6 -19.38 5.53 -18.17
C ILE A 6 -18.64 5.42 -16.82
N GLU A 7 -19.00 4.44 -16.00
CA GLU A 7 -18.38 4.24 -14.68
C GLU A 7 -16.95 3.69 -14.81
N TYR A 8 -16.69 2.84 -15.81
CA TYR A 8 -15.31 2.42 -16.12
C TYR A 8 -14.45 3.60 -16.58
N ALA A 9 -14.99 4.47 -17.45
CA ALA A 9 -14.28 5.66 -17.92
C ALA A 9 -13.94 6.61 -16.76
N ARG A 10 -14.91 6.86 -15.87
CA ARG A 10 -14.72 7.63 -14.62
C ARG A 10 -13.64 7.03 -13.73
N PHE A 11 -13.68 5.72 -13.51
CA PHE A 11 -12.69 5.02 -12.69
C PHE A 11 -11.28 5.13 -13.30
N ILE A 12 -11.12 4.90 -14.60
CA ILE A 12 -9.85 5.05 -15.32
C ILE A 12 -9.33 6.50 -15.26
N PHE A 13 -10.22 7.47 -15.41
CA PHE A 13 -9.86 8.88 -15.27
C PHE A 13 -9.36 9.20 -13.85
N GLY A 14 -10.01 8.66 -12.83
CA GLY A 14 -9.52 8.73 -11.44
C GLY A 14 -8.12 8.16 -11.26
N ILE A 15 -7.84 6.99 -11.85
CA ILE A 15 -6.49 6.39 -11.83
C ILE A 15 -5.47 7.34 -12.46
N PHE A 16 -5.78 7.89 -13.64
CA PHE A 16 -4.90 8.83 -14.32
C PHE A 16 -4.58 10.05 -13.45
N LEU A 17 -5.60 10.66 -12.85
CA LEU A 17 -5.43 11.80 -11.94
C LEU A 17 -4.62 11.46 -10.69
N MET A 18 -4.73 10.24 -10.17
CA MET A 18 -3.91 9.77 -9.05
C MET A 18 -2.47 9.44 -9.43
N ILE A 19 -2.16 9.15 -10.69
CA ILE A 19 -0.78 8.87 -11.12
C ILE A 19 -0.06 10.16 -11.51
N LEU A 20 -0.73 11.03 -12.26
CA LEU A 20 -0.11 12.15 -12.97
C LEU A 20 0.71 13.11 -12.09
N PRO A 21 0.19 13.69 -10.99
CA PRO A 21 0.94 14.68 -10.22
C PRO A 21 2.20 14.06 -9.61
N GLY A 22 2.10 12.87 -9.01
CA GLY A 22 3.26 12.18 -8.48
C GLY A 22 4.24 11.72 -9.56
N TYR A 23 3.77 11.35 -10.75
CA TYR A 23 4.63 11.05 -11.89
C TYR A 23 5.45 12.29 -12.27
N LEU A 24 4.82 13.47 -12.36
CA LEU A 24 5.50 14.74 -12.66
C LEU A 24 6.49 15.12 -11.55
N CYS A 25 6.10 14.99 -10.28
CA CYS A 25 7.01 15.21 -9.15
C CYS A 25 8.19 14.23 -9.18
N SER A 26 7.99 12.98 -9.58
CA SER A 26 9.07 11.98 -9.66
C SER A 26 10.18 12.43 -10.60
N LEU A 27 9.86 13.18 -11.68
CA LEU A 27 10.84 13.69 -12.66
C LEU A 27 11.79 14.72 -12.02
N LEU A 28 11.33 15.42 -10.99
CA LEU A 28 12.11 16.39 -10.22
C LEU A 28 12.82 15.77 -9.01
N ILE A 29 12.18 14.82 -8.34
CA ILE A 29 12.69 14.23 -7.10
C ILE A 29 13.83 13.24 -7.39
N PHE A 30 13.63 12.33 -8.36
CA PHE A 30 14.57 11.26 -8.67
C PHE A 30 14.91 11.21 -10.16
N LYS A 31 16.20 11.43 -10.47
CA LYS A 31 16.69 11.42 -11.86
C LYS A 31 16.64 10.02 -12.50
N LYS A 32 16.98 8.98 -11.75
CA LYS A 32 17.09 7.60 -12.25
C LYS A 32 15.83 6.78 -11.95
N MET A 33 14.76 7.07 -12.68
CA MET A 33 13.55 6.24 -12.70
C MET A 33 13.10 5.94 -14.12
N ASN A 34 12.80 4.68 -14.39
CA ASN A 34 12.15 4.27 -15.64
C ASN A 34 10.64 4.56 -15.59
N VAL A 35 9.96 4.46 -16.73
CA VAL A 35 8.51 4.78 -16.84
C VAL A 35 7.67 3.97 -15.86
N VAL A 36 7.92 2.65 -15.74
CA VAL A 36 7.16 1.76 -14.86
C VAL A 36 7.31 2.15 -13.39
N GLU A 37 8.54 2.45 -12.96
CA GLU A 37 8.83 2.95 -11.62
C GLU A 37 8.14 4.29 -11.35
N ARG A 38 8.09 5.18 -12.35
CA ARG A 38 7.42 6.48 -12.22
C ARG A 38 5.91 6.34 -12.13
N VAL A 39 5.31 5.35 -12.78
CA VAL A 39 3.86 5.05 -12.65
C VAL A 39 3.55 4.56 -11.24
N ALA A 40 4.29 3.57 -10.73
CA ALA A 40 4.11 3.06 -9.37
C ALA A 40 4.35 4.15 -8.31
N PHE A 41 5.41 4.95 -8.48
CA PHE A 41 5.67 6.10 -7.63
C PHE A 41 4.60 7.17 -7.74
N GLY A 42 4.12 7.45 -8.95
CA GLY A 42 3.10 8.45 -9.19
C GLY A 42 1.84 8.17 -8.39
N PHE A 43 1.37 6.92 -8.43
CA PHE A 43 0.22 6.49 -7.63
C PHE A 43 0.50 6.56 -6.13
N GLY A 44 1.56 5.92 -5.64
CA GLY A 44 1.86 5.87 -4.20
C GLY A 44 2.14 7.23 -3.59
N PHE A 45 2.92 8.09 -4.27
CA PHE A 45 3.23 9.43 -3.80
C PHE A 45 1.99 10.34 -3.81
N SER A 46 1.19 10.33 -4.88
CA SER A 46 -0.01 11.15 -4.92
C SER A 46 -1.03 10.70 -3.89
N LEU A 47 -1.20 9.39 -3.70
CA LEU A 47 -2.08 8.83 -2.67
C LEU A 47 -1.71 9.33 -1.27
N VAL A 48 -0.45 9.20 -0.88
CA VAL A 48 0.03 9.62 0.44
C VAL A 48 -0.11 11.13 0.63
N ILE A 49 0.40 11.92 -0.33
CA ILE A 49 0.41 13.38 -0.21
C ILE A 49 -0.99 13.96 -0.22
N SER A 50 -1.85 13.53 -1.16
CA SER A 50 -3.22 14.02 -1.23
C SER A 50 -4.00 13.68 0.02
N SER A 51 -3.90 12.45 0.52
CA SER A 51 -4.65 12.03 1.71
C SER A 51 -4.19 12.78 2.96
N LEU A 52 -2.88 12.94 3.18
CA LEU A 52 -2.35 13.70 4.32
C LEU A 52 -2.76 15.18 4.25
N ILE A 53 -2.70 15.80 3.07
CA ILE A 53 -3.13 17.20 2.90
C ILE A 53 -4.63 17.33 3.13
N VAL A 54 -5.46 16.47 2.56
CA VAL A 54 -6.91 16.50 2.76
C VAL A 54 -7.26 16.32 4.24
N MET A 55 -6.61 15.38 4.94
CA MET A 55 -6.78 15.22 6.39
C MET A 55 -6.40 16.49 7.15
N LEU A 56 -5.23 17.08 6.86
CA LEU A 56 -4.77 18.29 7.52
C LEU A 56 -5.76 19.46 7.33
N PHE A 57 -6.23 19.69 6.10
CA PHE A 57 -7.19 20.76 5.82
C PHE A 57 -8.57 20.47 6.43
N SER A 58 -8.98 19.20 6.52
CA SER A 58 -10.26 18.82 7.10
C SER A 58 -10.38 19.12 8.60
N LEU A 59 -9.26 19.37 9.28
CA LEU A 59 -9.24 19.86 10.66
C LEU A 59 -9.71 21.32 10.77
N LEU A 60 -9.55 22.09 9.71
CA LEU A 60 -9.73 23.54 9.70
C LEU A 60 -10.95 23.96 8.88
N ILE A 61 -11.20 23.29 7.75
CA ILE A 61 -12.26 23.63 6.80
C ILE A 61 -13.00 22.38 6.37
N LYS A 62 -14.27 22.55 6.00
CA LYS A 62 -15.06 21.48 5.39
C LYS A 62 -14.50 21.15 4.01
N ILE A 63 -14.03 19.92 3.83
CA ILE A 63 -13.56 19.44 2.54
C ILE A 63 -14.74 19.24 1.59
N THR A 64 -14.58 19.72 0.36
CA THR A 64 -15.57 19.60 -0.72
C THR A 64 -14.91 19.07 -2.00
N PRO A 65 -15.70 18.58 -2.97
CA PRO A 65 -15.16 18.20 -4.28
C PRO A 65 -14.41 19.36 -4.95
N PHE A 66 -14.91 20.60 -4.82
CA PHE A 66 -14.28 21.78 -5.39
C PHE A 66 -12.88 22.02 -4.82
N PHE A 67 -12.72 21.93 -3.49
CA PHE A 67 -11.40 21.99 -2.85
C PHE A 67 -10.44 20.96 -3.45
N LEU A 68 -10.91 19.72 -3.62
CA LEU A 68 -10.06 18.64 -4.12
C LEU A 68 -9.64 18.84 -5.59
N PHE A 69 -10.55 19.29 -6.46
CA PHE A 69 -10.21 19.62 -7.85
C PHE A 69 -9.21 20.78 -7.93
N LEU A 70 -9.40 21.83 -7.13
CA LEU A 70 -8.47 22.96 -7.06
C LEU A 70 -7.10 22.50 -6.57
N PHE A 71 -7.06 21.72 -5.48
CA PHE A 71 -5.83 21.15 -4.94
C PHE A 71 -5.10 20.29 -5.97
N PHE A 72 -5.78 19.37 -6.66
CA PHE A 72 -5.13 18.55 -7.70
C PHE A 72 -4.68 19.37 -8.91
N GLY A 73 -5.43 20.41 -9.30
CA GLY A 73 -5.02 21.36 -10.33
C GLY A 73 -3.69 22.04 -9.98
N ILE A 74 -3.57 22.54 -8.75
CA ILE A 74 -2.33 23.14 -8.23
C ILE A 74 -1.22 22.08 -8.15
N TYR A 75 -1.53 20.88 -7.64
CA TYR A 75 -0.57 19.80 -7.46
C TYR A 75 0.06 19.36 -8.80
N ILE A 76 -0.73 19.32 -9.87
CA ILE A 76 -0.24 19.06 -11.24
C ILE A 76 0.55 20.25 -11.79
N ALA A 77 0.12 21.49 -11.52
CA ALA A 77 0.75 22.69 -12.05
C ALA A 77 2.14 22.97 -11.44
N ILE A 78 2.33 22.76 -10.13
CA ILE A 78 3.58 23.05 -9.40
C ILE A 78 4.85 22.49 -10.08
N PRO A 79 4.92 21.21 -10.50
CA PRO A 79 6.15 20.69 -11.10
C PRO A 79 6.44 21.22 -12.51
N ILE A 80 5.45 21.76 -13.23
CA ILE A 80 5.58 22.12 -14.65
C ILE A 80 6.65 23.20 -14.90
N PRO A 81 6.65 24.37 -14.22
CA PRO A 81 7.68 25.39 -14.43
C PRO A 81 9.10 24.86 -14.23
N PHE A 82 9.32 24.02 -13.22
CA PHE A 82 10.63 23.43 -12.95
C PHE A 82 11.06 22.42 -14.01
N LEU A 83 10.12 21.68 -14.60
CA LEU A 83 10.41 20.76 -15.71
C LEU A 83 10.75 21.52 -16.99
N VAL A 84 10.03 22.61 -17.29
CA VAL A 84 10.30 23.46 -18.45
C VAL A 84 11.66 24.16 -18.33
N ALA A 85 12.03 24.65 -17.14
CA ALA A 85 13.34 25.24 -16.90
C ALA A 85 14.48 24.22 -17.05
N ASN A 86 14.25 22.95 -16.68
CA ASN A 86 15.23 21.87 -16.72
C ASN A 86 15.20 21.03 -18.02
N LYS A 87 14.83 21.64 -19.16
CA LYS A 87 14.71 21.02 -20.51
C LYS A 87 15.82 20.02 -20.90
N LYS A 88 17.03 20.13 -20.32
CA LYS A 88 18.19 19.28 -20.60
C LYS A 88 18.06 17.79 -20.20
N ASN A 89 17.00 17.36 -19.50
CA ASN A 89 16.87 15.98 -18.99
C ASN A 89 15.80 15.11 -19.66
N PHE A 90 15.09 15.61 -20.68
CA PHE A 90 14.07 14.83 -21.38
C PHE A 90 14.62 14.28 -22.71
N SER A 91 15.29 13.13 -22.66
CA SER A 91 15.58 12.34 -23.85
C SER A 91 14.54 11.23 -23.98
N PHE A 92 13.65 11.32 -24.97
CA PHE A 92 12.79 10.21 -25.34
C PHE A 92 13.56 9.28 -26.29
N SER A 93 13.98 8.13 -25.78
CA SER A 93 14.54 7.05 -26.60
C SER A 93 13.49 5.98 -26.82
N LEU A 94 13.31 5.53 -28.05
CA LEU A 94 12.48 4.36 -28.34
C LEU A 94 12.99 3.15 -27.51
N PRO A 95 12.09 2.41 -26.86
CA PRO A 95 12.49 1.23 -26.11
C PRO A 95 13.09 0.18 -27.06
N SER A 96 14.14 -0.51 -26.59
CA SER A 96 14.72 -1.63 -27.33
C SER A 96 13.68 -2.73 -27.56
N LYS A 97 13.87 -3.57 -28.59
CA LYS A 97 13.00 -4.74 -28.87
C LYS A 97 12.81 -5.63 -27.63
N LYS A 98 13.89 -5.87 -26.86
CA LYS A 98 13.82 -6.60 -25.59
C LYS A 98 12.95 -5.88 -24.55
N GLY A 99 13.06 -4.57 -24.46
CA GLY A 99 12.22 -3.73 -23.59
C GLY A 99 10.74 -3.78 -23.97
N ILE A 100 10.41 -3.76 -25.27
CA ILE A 100 9.04 -3.89 -25.77
C ILE A 100 8.45 -5.26 -25.41
N ILE A 101 9.17 -6.35 -25.69
CA ILE A 101 8.72 -7.71 -25.34
C ILE A 101 8.48 -7.81 -23.84
N LYS A 102 9.40 -7.28 -23.02
CA LYS A 102 9.25 -7.27 -21.56
C LYS A 102 8.02 -6.50 -21.11
N ALA A 103 7.73 -5.36 -21.73
CA ALA A 103 6.53 -4.57 -21.43
C ALA A 103 5.25 -5.33 -21.80
N ILE A 104 5.21 -6.02 -22.94
CA ILE A 104 4.07 -6.84 -23.35
C ILE A 104 3.83 -7.97 -22.34
N ILE A 105 4.87 -8.68 -21.92
CA ILE A 105 4.77 -9.74 -20.91
C ILE A 105 4.27 -9.15 -19.58
N LEU A 106 4.83 -8.02 -19.15
CA LEU A 106 4.38 -7.35 -17.93
C LEU A 106 2.89 -6.97 -18.02
N ILE A 107 2.44 -6.39 -19.14
CA ILE A 107 1.01 -6.07 -19.34
C ILE A 107 0.14 -7.33 -19.23
N GLY A 108 0.56 -8.44 -19.84
CA GLY A 108 -0.13 -9.73 -19.71
C GLY A 108 -0.22 -10.20 -18.25
N ILE A 109 0.87 -10.07 -17.49
CA ILE A 109 0.91 -10.38 -16.05
C ILE A 109 -0.04 -9.46 -15.26
N LEU A 110 -0.05 -8.16 -15.53
CA LEU A 110 -0.92 -7.21 -14.82
C LEU A 110 -2.41 -7.49 -15.10
N ILE A 111 -2.76 -7.86 -16.33
CA ILE A 111 -4.12 -8.31 -16.68
C ILE A 111 -4.48 -9.58 -15.90
N PHE A 112 -3.56 -10.53 -15.82
CA PHE A 112 -3.76 -11.77 -15.06
C PHE A 112 -3.94 -11.49 -13.56
N VAL A 113 -3.08 -10.65 -12.95
CA VAL A 113 -3.18 -10.23 -11.54
C VAL A 113 -4.52 -9.54 -11.27
N PHE A 114 -4.94 -8.63 -12.15
CA PHE A 114 -6.24 -7.98 -12.06
C PHE A 114 -7.38 -9.01 -12.08
N TYR A 115 -7.35 -9.94 -13.03
CA TYR A 115 -8.39 -10.95 -13.18
C TYR A 115 -8.45 -11.90 -11.98
N MET A 116 -7.31 -12.38 -11.48
CA MET A 116 -7.24 -13.26 -10.31
C MET A 116 -7.80 -12.58 -9.06
N THR A 117 -7.51 -11.30 -8.89
CA THR A 117 -8.04 -10.51 -7.76
C THR A 117 -9.55 -10.27 -7.91
N PHE A 118 -10.02 -10.04 -9.15
CA PHE A 118 -11.42 -9.81 -9.51
C PHE A 118 -12.26 -11.11 -9.62
N LEU A 119 -11.61 -12.27 -9.59
CA LEU A 119 -12.21 -13.58 -9.85
C LEU A 119 -13.48 -13.84 -9.04
N PRO A 120 -13.56 -13.52 -7.73
CA PRO A 120 -14.76 -13.76 -6.93
C PRO A 120 -16.01 -13.06 -7.49
N HIS A 121 -15.86 -11.85 -8.04
CA HIS A 121 -16.96 -11.11 -8.65
C HIS A 121 -17.31 -11.64 -10.03
N SER A 122 -16.29 -11.99 -10.83
CA SER A 122 -16.48 -12.49 -12.20
C SER A 122 -17.19 -13.84 -12.25
N VAL A 123 -16.72 -14.81 -11.46
CA VAL A 123 -17.24 -16.19 -11.47
C VAL A 123 -18.65 -16.26 -10.89
N ASN A 124 -18.88 -15.57 -9.77
CA ASN A 124 -20.17 -15.61 -9.07
C ASN A 124 -21.19 -14.58 -9.59
N LYS A 125 -20.80 -13.74 -10.58
CA LYS A 125 -21.62 -12.62 -11.09
C LYS A 125 -22.16 -11.72 -9.97
N TYR A 126 -21.34 -11.50 -8.94
CA TYR A 126 -21.68 -10.72 -7.75
C TYR A 126 -20.95 -9.38 -7.78
N TYR A 127 -21.68 -8.26 -7.77
CA TYR A 127 -21.14 -6.92 -8.03
C TYR A 127 -21.31 -5.96 -6.85
N LEU A 128 -21.20 -6.48 -5.64
CA LEU A 128 -21.26 -5.75 -4.38
C LEU A 128 -20.09 -6.20 -3.49
N PRO A 129 -19.77 -5.46 -2.41
CA PRO A 129 -18.75 -5.89 -1.45
C PRO A 129 -19.02 -7.29 -0.90
N LEU A 130 -17.96 -8.11 -0.81
CA LEU A 130 -18.01 -9.53 -0.47
C LEU A 130 -17.92 -9.78 1.03
N HIS A 131 -17.16 -8.93 1.74
CA HIS A 131 -16.88 -9.05 3.16
C HIS A 131 -17.61 -7.99 3.98
N ALA A 132 -17.97 -8.31 5.23
CA ALA A 132 -18.69 -7.39 6.12
C ALA A 132 -17.89 -6.09 6.38
N ASP A 133 -16.59 -6.20 6.57
CA ASP A 133 -15.71 -5.04 6.82
C ASP A 133 -15.72 -4.02 5.67
N GLU A 134 -15.90 -4.47 4.43
CA GLU A 134 -16.01 -3.57 3.29
C GLU A 134 -17.25 -2.66 3.41
N TRP A 135 -18.38 -3.19 3.93
CA TRP A 135 -19.57 -2.40 4.21
C TRP A 135 -19.35 -1.40 5.36
N VAL A 136 -18.54 -1.78 6.35
CA VAL A 136 -18.16 -0.88 7.44
C VAL A 136 -17.36 0.30 6.89
N HIS A 137 -16.32 0.04 6.08
CA HIS A 137 -15.55 1.11 5.43
C HIS A 137 -16.40 1.95 4.49
N TRP A 138 -17.33 1.33 3.76
CA TRP A 138 -18.28 2.05 2.91
C TRP A 138 -19.07 3.09 3.71
N GLY A 139 -19.58 2.73 4.88
CA GLY A 139 -20.30 3.64 5.78
C GLY A 139 -19.41 4.79 6.27
N TYR A 140 -18.19 4.52 6.71
CA TYR A 140 -17.25 5.56 7.15
C TYR A 140 -16.82 6.51 6.02
N ILE A 141 -16.67 6.01 4.79
CA ILE A 141 -16.42 6.86 3.62
C ILE A 141 -17.58 7.84 3.41
N HIS A 142 -18.84 7.39 3.54
CA HIS A 142 -19.98 8.30 3.50
C HIS A 142 -19.97 9.31 4.64
N GLY A 143 -19.62 8.88 5.86
CA GLY A 143 -19.48 9.79 7.01
C GLY A 143 -18.50 10.92 6.73
N PHE A 144 -17.32 10.61 6.18
CA PHE A 144 -16.34 11.61 5.77
C PHE A 144 -16.85 12.48 4.60
N ILE A 145 -17.47 11.89 3.56
CA ILE A 145 -17.99 12.64 2.41
C ILE A 145 -19.07 13.65 2.84
N ASN A 146 -19.94 13.27 3.76
CA ASN A 146 -21.07 14.10 4.19
C ASN A 146 -20.62 15.22 5.15
N SER A 147 -19.74 14.89 6.10
CA SER A 147 -19.21 15.84 7.07
C SER A 147 -18.20 16.79 6.43
N GLY A 148 -17.32 16.28 5.58
CA GLY A 148 -16.13 16.96 5.06
C GLY A 148 -15.04 17.18 6.11
N HIS A 149 -15.14 16.53 7.28
CA HIS A 149 -14.22 16.62 8.40
C HIS A 149 -13.74 15.22 8.79
N ILE A 150 -12.52 15.08 9.32
CA ILE A 150 -12.04 13.77 9.82
C ILE A 150 -12.71 13.32 11.12
N LYS A 151 -13.35 14.24 11.83
CA LYS A 151 -14.20 13.97 12.99
C LYS A 151 -15.65 14.03 12.52
N PHE A 152 -16.39 12.95 12.74
CA PHE A 152 -17.81 12.89 12.40
C PHE A 152 -18.53 11.86 13.26
N PRO A 153 -19.86 11.95 13.41
CA PRO A 153 -20.65 10.96 14.14
C PRO A 153 -20.50 9.57 13.51
N ASN A 154 -20.47 8.52 14.33
CA ASN A 154 -20.44 7.16 13.82
C ASN A 154 -21.65 6.92 12.87
N PRO A 155 -21.43 6.52 11.60
CA PRO A 155 -22.49 6.46 10.61
C PRO A 155 -23.53 5.35 10.85
N PHE A 156 -23.25 4.40 11.76
CA PHE A 156 -24.13 3.29 12.11
C PHE A 156 -24.94 3.55 13.39
N THR A 157 -24.39 4.31 14.33
CA THR A 157 -25.01 4.54 15.65
C THR A 157 -25.45 5.98 15.88
N GLY A 158 -24.96 6.94 15.09
CA GLY A 158 -25.21 8.37 15.29
C GLY A 158 -24.60 8.94 16.57
N GLY A 159 -23.65 8.22 17.19
CA GLY A 159 -23.00 8.62 18.44
C GLY A 159 -22.13 9.87 18.33
N SER A 160 -21.39 10.18 19.40
CA SER A 160 -20.50 11.35 19.44
C SER A 160 -19.48 11.37 18.29
N GLU A 161 -19.10 12.57 17.86
CA GLU A 161 -18.07 12.74 16.85
C GLU A 161 -16.74 12.15 17.31
N THR A 162 -16.14 11.30 16.48
CA THR A 162 -14.83 10.70 16.74
C THR A 162 -14.05 10.56 15.44
N ILE A 163 -12.74 10.38 15.56
CA ILE A 163 -11.89 10.02 14.41
C ILE A 163 -11.91 8.49 14.29
N PRO A 164 -12.36 7.92 13.16
CA PRO A 164 -12.32 6.47 12.98
C PRO A 164 -10.85 5.99 12.90
N PRO A 165 -10.55 4.75 13.34
CA PRO A 165 -9.18 4.27 13.51
C PRO A 165 -8.38 4.17 12.20
N GLU A 166 -9.06 4.16 11.05
CA GLU A 166 -8.49 3.99 9.71
C GLU A 166 -8.82 5.17 8.79
N ILE A 167 -8.93 6.37 9.38
CA ILE A 167 -9.36 7.58 8.68
C ILE A 167 -8.55 7.86 7.41
N GLY A 168 -7.27 7.52 7.37
CA GLY A 168 -6.44 7.68 6.17
C GLY A 168 -6.94 6.87 4.97
N PHE A 169 -7.48 5.67 5.22
CA PHE A 169 -8.07 4.81 4.18
C PHE A 169 -9.38 5.40 3.65
N HIS A 170 -10.24 5.90 4.56
CA HIS A 170 -11.52 6.51 4.18
C HIS A 170 -11.31 7.81 3.40
N VAL A 171 -10.37 8.65 3.82
CA VAL A 171 -10.02 9.90 3.13
C VAL A 171 -9.45 9.63 1.73
N PHE A 172 -8.58 8.62 1.61
CA PHE A 172 -8.08 8.19 0.30
C PHE A 172 -9.23 7.81 -0.65
N LEU A 173 -10.13 6.92 -0.22
CA LEU A 173 -11.22 6.45 -1.06
C LEU A 173 -12.26 7.54 -1.36
N ALA A 174 -12.56 8.41 -0.40
CA ALA A 174 -13.41 9.57 -0.60
C ALA A 174 -12.81 10.54 -1.62
N SER A 175 -11.51 10.80 -1.53
CA SER A 175 -10.78 11.63 -2.48
C SER A 175 -10.81 11.03 -3.88
N PHE A 176 -10.56 9.72 -4.00
CA PHE A 176 -10.67 9.01 -5.27
C PHE A 176 -12.09 9.11 -5.85
N LYS A 177 -13.13 8.94 -5.02
CA LYS A 177 -14.52 9.08 -5.45
C LYS A 177 -14.83 10.48 -5.99
N TRP A 178 -14.42 11.53 -5.29
CA TRP A 178 -14.66 12.90 -5.74
C TRP A 178 -13.92 13.23 -7.04
N LEU A 179 -12.66 12.80 -7.19
CA LEU A 179 -11.87 13.05 -8.40
C LEU A 179 -12.36 12.27 -9.62
N SER A 180 -12.66 10.99 -9.43
CA SER A 180 -13.08 10.10 -10.52
C SER A 180 -14.53 10.35 -10.94
N GLY A 181 -15.38 10.78 -10.00
CA GLY A 181 -16.84 10.78 -10.16
C GLY A 181 -17.45 9.38 -10.17
N ALA A 182 -16.66 8.31 -9.99
CA ALA A 182 -17.17 6.94 -9.97
C ALA A 182 -18.05 6.69 -8.72
N SER A 183 -19.05 5.83 -8.87
CA SER A 183 -19.84 5.34 -7.74
C SER A 183 -18.97 4.52 -6.78
N LEU A 184 -19.32 4.51 -5.49
CA LEU A 184 -18.63 3.64 -4.53
C LEU A 184 -18.75 2.17 -4.93
N LYS A 185 -19.87 1.77 -5.56
CA LYS A 185 -20.04 0.41 -6.08
C LYS A 185 -18.91 0.04 -7.04
N THR A 186 -18.63 0.90 -8.02
CA THR A 186 -17.54 0.69 -8.99
C THR A 186 -16.18 0.69 -8.29
N ILE A 187 -15.97 1.58 -7.32
CA ILE A 187 -14.71 1.67 -6.58
C ILE A 187 -14.46 0.41 -5.75
N PHE A 188 -15.41 -0.03 -4.93
CA PHE A 188 -15.32 -1.26 -4.13
C PHE A 188 -15.09 -2.50 -4.99
N LEU A 189 -15.65 -2.51 -6.19
CA LEU A 189 -15.54 -3.63 -7.11
C LEU A 189 -14.18 -3.70 -7.85
N LEU A 190 -13.58 -2.55 -8.20
CA LEU A 190 -12.38 -2.50 -9.07
C LEU A 190 -11.09 -2.09 -8.34
N MET A 191 -11.20 -1.36 -7.22
CA MET A 191 -10.04 -0.87 -6.47
C MET A 191 -9.16 -1.99 -5.89
N PRO A 192 -9.69 -3.12 -5.37
CA PRO A 192 -8.84 -4.22 -4.91
C PRO A 192 -7.89 -4.72 -6.02
N SER A 193 -8.43 -4.96 -7.22
CA SER A 193 -7.65 -5.38 -8.38
C SER A 193 -6.67 -4.30 -8.86
N LEU A 194 -7.02 -3.02 -8.74
CA LEU A 194 -6.10 -1.92 -9.03
C LEU A 194 -4.92 -1.90 -8.04
N LEU A 195 -5.18 -2.05 -6.73
CA LEU A 195 -4.14 -2.11 -5.71
C LEU A 195 -3.24 -3.34 -5.90
N ALA A 196 -3.80 -4.47 -6.35
CA ALA A 196 -3.02 -5.65 -6.73
C ALA A 196 -2.13 -5.39 -7.95
N ILE A 197 -2.60 -4.66 -8.98
CA ILE A 197 -1.76 -4.20 -10.11
C ILE A 197 -0.58 -3.38 -9.58
N PHE A 198 -0.83 -2.40 -8.70
CA PHE A 198 0.25 -1.56 -8.17
C PHE A 198 1.21 -2.32 -7.26
N THR A 199 0.72 -3.28 -6.48
CA THR A 199 1.55 -4.23 -5.73
C THR A 199 2.45 -5.03 -6.68
N SER A 200 1.89 -5.54 -7.77
CA SER A 200 2.62 -6.27 -8.81
C SER A 200 3.66 -5.41 -9.53
N LEU A 201 3.34 -4.15 -9.81
CA LEU A 201 4.28 -3.16 -10.36
C LEU A 201 5.42 -2.84 -9.39
N ALA A 202 5.14 -2.70 -8.10
CA ALA A 202 6.16 -2.49 -7.08
C ALA A 202 7.08 -3.71 -6.95
N ALA A 203 6.52 -4.93 -6.93
CA ALA A 203 7.28 -6.18 -6.95
C ALA A 203 8.17 -6.31 -8.19
N PHE A 204 7.62 -5.99 -9.38
CA PHE A 204 8.37 -5.91 -10.63
C PHE A 204 9.57 -4.98 -10.48
N CYS A 205 9.34 -3.75 -10.01
CA CYS A 205 10.39 -2.73 -9.89
C CYS A 205 11.50 -3.13 -8.91
N LEU A 206 11.17 -3.78 -7.78
CA LEU A 206 12.15 -4.32 -6.84
C LEU A 206 12.99 -5.46 -7.47
N GLY A 207 12.33 -6.40 -8.15
CA GLY A 207 13.02 -7.48 -8.87
C GLY A 207 13.89 -6.97 -10.02
N GLU A 208 13.47 -5.90 -10.69
CA GLU A 208 14.25 -5.22 -11.74
C GLU A 208 15.44 -4.41 -11.21
N ARG A 209 15.47 -4.08 -9.92
CA ARG A 209 16.62 -3.42 -9.29
C ARG A 209 17.68 -4.40 -8.81
N SER A 210 17.29 -5.65 -8.60
CA SER A 210 18.18 -6.72 -8.17
C SER A 210 19.27 -7.01 -9.20
N LYS A 211 20.42 -7.54 -8.75
CA LYS A 211 21.54 -7.91 -9.64
C LYS A 211 21.13 -9.01 -10.62
N ILE A 212 20.45 -10.03 -10.09
CA ILE A 212 19.73 -11.03 -10.88
C ILE A 212 18.33 -10.46 -11.08
N LYS A 213 17.90 -10.27 -12.33
CA LYS A 213 16.58 -9.72 -12.64
C LYS A 213 15.54 -10.83 -12.48
N PHE A 214 14.53 -10.56 -11.66
CA PHE A 214 13.40 -11.47 -11.43
C PHE A 214 12.07 -10.70 -11.35
N GLY A 215 12.01 -9.50 -11.97
CA GLY A 215 10.85 -8.61 -11.83
C GLY A 215 9.57 -9.20 -12.38
N LEU A 216 9.62 -9.91 -13.52
CA LEU A 216 8.43 -10.53 -14.11
C LEU A 216 7.89 -11.65 -13.21
N GLU A 217 8.78 -12.46 -12.66
CA GLU A 217 8.47 -13.56 -11.75
C GLU A 217 7.86 -13.02 -10.44
N ALA A 218 8.47 -11.99 -9.85
CA ALA A 218 7.94 -11.32 -8.66
C ALA A 218 6.55 -10.70 -8.92
N SER A 219 6.37 -10.05 -10.07
CA SER A 219 5.09 -9.48 -10.50
C SER A 219 4.01 -10.54 -10.66
N PHE A 220 4.34 -11.68 -11.27
CA PHE A 220 3.43 -12.81 -11.47
C PHE A 220 3.01 -13.46 -10.14
N LEU A 221 3.94 -13.62 -9.19
CA LEU A 221 3.65 -14.25 -7.90
C LEU A 221 2.66 -13.47 -7.04
N VAL A 222 2.47 -12.17 -7.27
CA VAL A 222 1.42 -11.37 -6.60
C VAL A 222 0.02 -11.92 -6.86
N ALA A 223 -0.24 -12.53 -8.03
CA ALA A 223 -1.53 -13.13 -8.36
C ALA A 223 -1.92 -14.32 -7.47
N PHE A 224 -0.97 -14.88 -6.71
CA PHE A 224 -1.17 -16.06 -5.87
C PHE A 224 -1.19 -15.72 -4.38
N ILE A 225 -1.18 -14.44 -4.02
CA ILE A 225 -1.44 -14.04 -2.62
C ILE A 225 -2.87 -14.47 -2.29
N PRO A 226 -3.06 -15.35 -1.29
CA PRO A 226 -4.38 -15.92 -1.02
C PRO A 226 -5.34 -14.87 -0.47
N THR A 227 -6.59 -14.95 -0.91
CA THR A 227 -7.71 -14.23 -0.29
C THR A 227 -8.70 -15.25 0.28
N ASN A 228 -9.05 -15.11 1.54
CA ASN A 228 -10.21 -15.75 2.14
C ASN A 228 -10.75 -14.88 3.28
N VAL A 229 -11.90 -15.28 3.84
CA VAL A 229 -12.56 -14.58 4.96
C VAL A 229 -11.72 -14.51 6.24
N ARG A 230 -10.61 -15.28 6.33
CA ARG A 230 -9.72 -15.30 7.48
C ARG A 230 -8.52 -14.37 7.33
N PHE A 231 -7.85 -14.39 6.17
CA PHE A 231 -6.67 -13.59 5.83
C PHE A 231 -7.00 -12.20 5.27
N LEU A 232 -8.25 -12.00 4.88
CA LEU A 232 -8.76 -10.78 4.26
C LEU A 232 -7.88 -10.24 3.11
N GLY A 233 -7.46 -11.15 2.22
CA GLY A 233 -6.46 -10.89 1.18
C GLY A 233 -6.84 -9.85 0.10
N PRO A 234 -6.04 -9.74 -0.97
CA PRO A 234 -6.07 -8.63 -1.93
C PRO A 234 -7.39 -8.44 -2.70
N SER A 235 -8.32 -9.39 -2.64
CA SER A 235 -9.61 -9.31 -3.33
C SER A 235 -10.68 -8.48 -2.62
N PHE A 236 -10.47 -8.08 -1.36
CA PHE A 236 -11.42 -7.24 -0.61
C PHE A 236 -10.96 -5.79 -0.55
N LEU A 237 -11.88 -4.82 -0.65
CA LEU A 237 -11.54 -3.41 -0.43
C LEU A 237 -11.55 -3.06 1.06
N ILE A 238 -10.57 -3.61 1.75
CA ILE A 238 -10.17 -3.22 3.10
C ILE A 238 -8.77 -2.58 3.06
N PRO A 239 -8.24 -2.03 4.16
CA PRO A 239 -6.95 -1.37 4.12
C PRO A 239 -5.74 -2.30 3.85
N LEU A 240 -5.87 -3.62 4.02
CA LEU A 240 -4.78 -4.58 3.81
C LEU A 240 -4.15 -4.54 2.40
N PRO A 241 -4.90 -4.68 1.28
CA PRO A 241 -4.32 -4.56 -0.07
C PRO A 241 -3.57 -3.24 -0.31
N LEU A 242 -4.04 -2.13 0.28
CA LEU A 242 -3.31 -0.87 0.25
C LEU A 242 -1.98 -1.00 1.02
N GLY A 243 -2.03 -1.57 2.23
CA GLY A 243 -0.84 -1.88 3.02
C GLY A 243 0.21 -2.73 2.31
N LEU A 244 -0.20 -3.78 1.58
CA LEU A 244 0.69 -4.62 0.77
C LEU A 244 1.44 -3.81 -0.29
N PHE A 245 0.73 -2.96 -1.03
CA PHE A 245 1.35 -2.05 -1.98
C PHE A 245 2.33 -1.10 -1.30
N LEU A 246 1.92 -0.45 -0.20
CA LEU A 246 2.74 0.55 0.49
C LEU A 246 3.99 -0.06 1.13
N ALA A 247 3.93 -1.30 1.64
CA ALA A 247 5.09 -2.02 2.14
C ALA A 247 6.15 -2.22 1.05
N LEU A 248 5.76 -2.71 -0.14
CA LEU A 248 6.70 -2.84 -1.27
C LEU A 248 7.17 -1.48 -1.79
N PHE A 249 6.28 -0.48 -1.81
CA PHE A 249 6.64 0.88 -2.21
C PHE A 249 7.66 1.50 -1.25
N SER A 250 7.57 1.23 0.05
CA SER A 250 8.55 1.70 1.05
C SER A 250 9.95 1.16 0.79
N LEU A 251 10.07 -0.13 0.46
CA LEU A 251 11.35 -0.74 0.06
C LEU A 251 11.88 -0.12 -1.24
N LEU A 252 10.99 0.16 -2.20
CA LEU A 252 11.38 0.81 -3.46
C LEU A 252 11.93 2.22 -3.22
N LEU A 253 11.42 2.94 -2.21
CA LEU A 253 11.95 4.23 -1.77
C LEU A 253 13.25 4.08 -0.99
N ALA A 254 13.35 3.08 -0.11
CA ALA A 254 14.55 2.82 0.71
C ALA A 254 15.80 2.54 -0.14
N GLU A 255 15.62 1.83 -1.27
CA GLU A 255 16.66 1.55 -2.27
C GLU A 255 17.07 2.78 -3.12
N ARG A 256 16.42 3.94 -2.94
CA ARG A 256 16.80 5.17 -3.65
C ARG A 256 18.04 5.80 -3.03
N ARG A 257 18.73 6.59 -3.85
CA ARG A 257 19.86 7.42 -3.39
C ARG A 257 19.38 8.82 -3.05
N GLY A 258 20.04 9.44 -2.08
CA GLY A 258 19.80 10.81 -1.66
C GLY A 258 18.81 10.92 -0.50
N TYR A 259 18.87 12.05 0.20
CA TYR A 259 18.16 12.29 1.45
C TYR A 259 16.64 12.44 1.31
N LYS A 260 16.14 12.78 0.11
CA LYS A 260 14.71 13.00 -0.15
C LYS A 260 13.87 11.76 0.20
N LYS A 261 14.43 10.55 0.08
CA LYS A 261 13.73 9.31 0.40
C LYS A 261 13.29 9.24 1.86
N TYR A 262 14.05 9.83 2.78
CA TYR A 262 13.76 9.76 4.21
C TYR A 262 12.46 10.49 4.56
N ALA A 263 12.28 11.70 4.03
CA ALA A 263 11.02 12.45 4.17
C ALA A 263 9.84 11.69 3.54
N LEU A 264 10.05 11.04 2.39
CA LEU A 264 8.99 10.26 1.75
C LEU A 264 8.61 8.99 2.53
N ILE A 265 9.59 8.29 3.10
CA ILE A 265 9.34 7.12 3.95
C ILE A 265 8.61 7.55 5.23
N PHE A 266 9.02 8.67 5.85
CA PHE A 266 8.33 9.24 7.01
C PHE A 266 6.84 9.49 6.69
N LEU A 267 6.54 10.19 5.60
CA LEU A 267 5.16 10.50 5.21
C LEU A 267 4.37 9.24 4.85
N LEU A 268 5.02 8.28 4.19
CA LEU A 268 4.42 6.99 3.84
C LEU A 268 4.00 6.21 5.09
N ILE A 269 4.89 6.08 6.08
CA ILE A 269 4.58 5.37 7.33
C ILE A 269 3.55 6.14 8.15
N LEU A 270 3.61 7.46 8.21
CA LEU A 270 2.59 8.27 8.88
C LEU A 270 1.21 8.05 8.25
N PHE A 271 1.12 8.11 6.93
CA PHE A 271 -0.11 7.82 6.22
C PHE A 271 -0.58 6.39 6.49
N THR A 272 0.29 5.39 6.37
CA THR A 272 -0.09 4.00 6.62
C THR A 272 -0.54 3.81 8.08
N ALA A 273 0.07 4.49 9.05
CA ALA A 273 -0.35 4.40 10.45
C ALA A 273 -1.76 4.96 10.66
N LEU A 274 -2.14 6.01 9.91
CA LEU A 274 -3.48 6.60 9.93
C LEU A 274 -4.50 5.84 9.07
N ALA A 275 -4.05 5.09 8.07
CA ALA A 275 -4.90 4.34 7.15
C ALA A 275 -5.12 2.89 7.59
N HIS A 276 -4.09 2.27 8.16
CA HIS A 276 -4.10 0.90 8.65
C HIS A 276 -2.91 0.66 9.60
N PRO A 277 -3.07 0.89 10.92
CA PRO A 277 -2.01 0.69 11.91
C PRO A 277 -1.29 -0.67 11.80
N PRO A 278 -1.98 -1.81 11.59
CA PRO A 278 -1.33 -3.12 11.43
C PRO A 278 -0.35 -3.15 10.25
N SER A 279 -0.72 -2.60 9.08
CA SER A 279 0.19 -2.53 7.93
C SER A 279 1.35 -1.56 8.15
N ALA A 280 1.17 -0.51 8.96
CA ALA A 280 2.28 0.38 9.33
C ALA A 280 3.31 -0.38 10.18
N VAL A 281 2.86 -1.15 11.17
CA VAL A 281 3.73 -2.01 11.98
C VAL A 281 4.43 -3.05 11.11
N ALA A 282 3.71 -3.72 10.20
CA ALA A 282 4.30 -4.66 9.25
C ALA A 282 5.38 -4.00 8.38
N MET A 283 5.10 -2.79 7.86
CA MET A 283 6.08 -2.02 7.08
C MET A 283 7.29 -1.60 7.91
N ALA A 284 7.09 -1.25 9.19
CA ALA A 284 8.19 -0.95 10.10
C ALA A 284 9.09 -2.16 10.33
N ILE A 285 8.52 -3.35 10.56
CA ILE A 285 9.28 -4.61 10.67
C ILE A 285 10.13 -4.82 9.42
N VAL A 286 9.53 -4.66 8.22
CA VAL A 286 10.24 -4.83 6.94
C VAL A 286 11.41 -3.85 6.80
N LEU A 287 11.21 -2.57 7.10
CA LEU A 287 12.25 -1.54 7.00
C LEU A 287 13.36 -1.71 8.04
N LEU A 288 13.03 -2.16 9.25
CA LEU A 288 14.01 -2.45 10.30
C LEU A 288 14.83 -3.69 9.95
N CYS A 289 14.21 -4.76 9.43
CA CYS A 289 14.92 -5.94 8.93
C CYS A 289 15.88 -5.57 7.79
N TYR A 290 15.44 -4.72 6.85
CA TYR A 290 16.32 -4.17 5.82
C TYR A 290 17.48 -3.36 6.41
N SER A 291 17.21 -2.53 7.42
CA SER A 291 18.22 -1.71 8.09
C SER A 291 19.30 -2.55 8.81
N ILE A 292 18.95 -3.69 9.38
CA ILE A 292 19.92 -4.61 10.00
C ILE A 292 20.97 -5.05 8.97
N PHE A 293 20.57 -5.39 7.74
CA PHE A 293 21.53 -5.79 6.72
C PHE A 293 22.30 -4.62 6.10
N LEU A 294 21.75 -3.41 6.11
CA LEU A 294 22.54 -2.21 5.78
C LEU A 294 23.71 -2.03 6.76
N ALA A 295 23.52 -2.36 8.05
CA ALA A 295 24.60 -2.33 9.04
C ALA A 295 25.70 -3.34 8.68
N MET A 296 25.32 -4.54 8.24
CA MET A 296 26.28 -5.57 7.78
C MET A 296 27.04 -5.14 6.52
N GLU A 297 26.43 -4.31 5.66
CA GLU A 297 27.07 -3.68 4.50
C GLU A 297 27.87 -2.41 4.86
N LYS A 298 27.98 -2.08 6.16
CA LYS A 298 28.70 -0.91 6.70
C LYS A 298 28.08 0.44 6.32
N GLU A 299 26.81 0.47 5.92
CA GLU A 299 26.07 1.69 5.61
C GLU A 299 25.42 2.32 6.86
N TYR A 300 26.19 2.49 7.95
CA TYR A 300 25.65 2.86 9.27
C TYR A 300 24.81 4.14 9.31
N LYS A 301 25.13 5.13 8.47
CA LYS A 301 24.33 6.36 8.36
C LYS A 301 22.92 6.06 7.85
N GLU A 302 22.82 5.21 6.82
CA GLU A 302 21.55 4.79 6.24
C GLU A 302 20.73 4.00 7.26
N VAL A 303 21.37 3.14 8.07
CA VAL A 303 20.73 2.42 9.19
C VAL A 303 20.04 3.40 10.14
N GLY A 304 20.80 4.39 10.64
CA GLY A 304 20.28 5.37 11.60
C GLY A 304 19.11 6.18 11.03
N PHE A 305 19.23 6.66 9.78
CA PHE A 305 18.16 7.42 9.15
C PHE A 305 16.93 6.59 8.85
N ILE A 306 17.06 5.37 8.29
CA ILE A 306 15.91 4.50 8.02
C ILE A 306 15.20 4.12 9.32
N ALA A 307 15.94 3.75 10.38
CA ALA A 307 15.35 3.46 11.68
C ALA A 307 14.60 4.67 12.24
N LEU A 308 15.20 5.86 12.19
CA LEU A 308 14.59 7.09 12.69
C LEU A 308 13.29 7.43 11.96
N VAL A 309 13.31 7.46 10.63
CA VAL A 309 12.09 7.76 9.85
C VAL A 309 11.06 6.64 9.90
N THR A 310 11.43 5.47 10.43
CA THR A 310 10.50 4.37 10.70
C THR A 310 9.75 4.57 12.01
N PHE A 311 10.42 5.02 13.07
CA PHE A 311 9.80 5.16 14.39
C PHE A 311 9.05 6.48 14.62
N ILE A 312 9.58 7.63 14.17
CA ILE A 312 8.96 8.94 14.45
C ILE A 312 7.49 9.02 13.98
N PRO A 313 7.09 8.49 12.80
CA PRO A 313 5.71 8.55 12.37
C PRO A 313 4.70 7.96 13.36
N PHE A 314 5.07 6.91 14.11
CA PHE A 314 4.19 6.32 15.11
C PHE A 314 3.96 7.26 16.30
N LEU A 315 4.98 8.03 16.70
CA LEU A 315 4.84 9.06 17.73
C LEU A 315 3.89 10.16 17.27
N VAL A 316 3.95 10.54 15.99
CA VAL A 316 3.02 11.54 15.43
C VAL A 316 1.59 10.96 15.36
N ALA A 317 1.43 9.72 14.91
CA ALA A 317 0.14 9.05 14.85
C ALA A 317 -0.51 8.90 16.23
N TYR A 318 0.30 8.71 17.29
CA TYR A 318 -0.14 8.65 18.69
C TYR A 318 -0.90 9.90 19.13
N PHE A 319 -0.54 11.09 18.63
CA PHE A 319 -1.23 12.33 18.95
C PHE A 319 -2.48 12.60 18.09
N ILE A 320 -2.72 11.79 17.06
CA ILE A 320 -3.83 11.99 16.10
C ILE A 320 -4.96 10.98 16.35
N ILE A 321 -4.63 9.70 16.48
CA ILE A 321 -5.61 8.62 16.68
C ILE A 321 -6.02 8.60 18.16
N PRO A 322 -7.31 8.39 18.50
CA PRO A 322 -7.75 8.28 19.90
C PRO A 322 -6.91 7.28 20.71
N THR A 323 -6.49 7.68 21.92
CA THR A 323 -5.58 6.90 22.78
C THR A 323 -6.12 5.52 23.11
N THR A 324 -7.44 5.37 23.17
CA THR A 324 -8.14 4.09 23.39
C THR A 324 -7.67 3.01 22.42
N TYR A 325 -7.40 3.33 21.14
CA TYR A 325 -6.93 2.34 20.17
C TYR A 325 -5.48 1.91 20.42
N PHE A 326 -4.65 2.81 20.96
CA PHE A 326 -3.28 2.46 21.38
C PHE A 326 -3.29 1.63 22.65
N GLU A 327 -4.10 2.00 23.63
CA GLU A 327 -4.31 1.22 24.86
C GLU A 327 -4.75 -0.19 24.53
N MET A 328 -5.75 -0.34 23.63
CA MET A 328 -6.18 -1.66 23.15
C MET A 328 -5.03 -2.46 22.52
N GLY A 329 -4.19 -1.80 21.71
CA GLY A 329 -3.01 -2.43 21.12
C GLY A 329 -2.01 -2.89 22.18
N ILE A 330 -1.66 -2.05 23.15
CA ILE A 330 -0.72 -2.39 24.22
C ILE A 330 -1.27 -3.50 25.10
N ASN A 331 -2.53 -3.42 25.52
CA ASN A 331 -3.18 -4.44 26.34
C ASN A 331 -3.25 -5.77 25.59
N ALA A 332 -3.46 -5.74 24.27
CA ALA A 332 -3.44 -6.94 23.44
C ALA A 332 -2.05 -7.61 23.35
N ILE A 333 -0.93 -6.85 23.40
CA ILE A 333 0.43 -7.43 23.43
C ILE A 333 0.62 -8.30 24.67
N PHE A 334 0.05 -7.88 25.80
CA PHE A 334 0.14 -8.58 27.09
C PHE A 334 -1.01 -9.59 27.28
N GLY A 335 -1.86 -9.80 26.27
CA GLY A 335 -2.93 -10.80 26.29
C GLY A 335 -4.14 -10.41 27.14
N GLU A 336 -4.29 -9.14 27.52
CA GLU A 336 -5.29 -8.70 28.50
C GLU A 336 -6.68 -8.43 27.90
N GLU A 337 -6.77 -8.05 26.62
CA GLU A 337 -8.05 -7.55 26.05
C GLU A 337 -8.64 -8.37 24.89
N TYR A 338 -7.83 -8.96 24.02
CA TYR A 338 -8.35 -9.61 22.82
C TYR A 338 -7.66 -10.96 22.56
N ILE A 339 -8.44 -12.03 22.71
CA ILE A 339 -8.07 -13.37 22.24
C ILE A 339 -8.84 -13.59 20.94
N SER A 340 -8.12 -13.70 19.83
CA SER A 340 -8.73 -14.01 18.52
C SER A 340 -9.57 -15.28 18.64
N ARG A 341 -10.89 -15.15 18.41
CA ARG A 341 -11.84 -16.28 18.39
C ARG A 341 -11.96 -16.90 17.01
N LEU A 342 -11.28 -16.32 16.03
CA LEU A 342 -11.29 -16.78 14.66
C LEU A 342 -10.44 -18.07 14.55
N PRO A 343 -10.80 -19.01 13.66
CA PRO A 343 -10.06 -20.25 13.49
C PRO A 343 -8.57 -20.01 13.28
N LYS A 344 -7.71 -20.79 13.94
CA LYS A 344 -6.26 -20.65 13.79
C LYS A 344 -5.84 -20.80 12.33
N VAL A 345 -4.94 -19.93 11.90
CA VAL A 345 -4.27 -20.04 10.61
C VAL A 345 -3.35 -21.26 10.66
N MET A 346 -3.75 -22.35 10.01
CA MET A 346 -2.91 -23.53 9.92
C MET A 346 -1.92 -23.42 8.76
N LEU A 347 -0.71 -23.93 8.98
CA LEU A 347 0.26 -24.14 7.90
C LEU A 347 -0.34 -25.07 6.84
N SER A 348 -0.58 -24.52 5.64
CA SER A 348 -1.07 -25.30 4.51
C SER A 348 0.08 -26.12 3.93
N LEU A 349 0.01 -27.44 4.10
CA LEU A 349 0.88 -28.43 3.46
C LEU A 349 0.19 -29.11 2.26
N SER A 350 -0.86 -28.49 1.71
CA SER A 350 -1.48 -28.92 0.45
C SER A 350 -0.51 -28.74 -0.73
N TYR A 351 -0.87 -29.24 -1.92
CA TYR A 351 0.02 -29.20 -3.09
C TYR A 351 0.58 -27.80 -3.40
N LEU A 352 -0.28 -26.78 -3.44
CA LEU A 352 0.17 -25.40 -3.64
C LEU A 352 1.01 -24.90 -2.45
N GLY A 353 0.65 -25.25 -1.22
CA GLY A 353 1.44 -24.94 -0.04
C GLY A 353 2.86 -25.50 -0.11
N LYS A 354 3.03 -26.76 -0.53
CA LYS A 354 4.35 -27.40 -0.73
C LYS A 354 5.19 -26.66 -1.77
N VAL A 355 4.57 -26.24 -2.89
CA VAL A 355 5.25 -25.45 -3.93
C VAL A 355 5.70 -24.11 -3.35
N THR A 356 4.83 -23.39 -2.63
CA THR A 356 5.17 -22.12 -1.97
C THR A 356 6.31 -22.28 -0.98
N TRP A 357 6.31 -23.33 -0.15
CA TRP A 357 7.40 -23.63 0.77
C TRP A 357 8.71 -23.95 0.05
N GLY A 358 8.66 -24.76 -1.02
CA GLY A 358 9.83 -25.06 -1.84
C GLY A 358 10.45 -23.79 -2.45
N LEU A 359 9.62 -22.91 -3.01
CA LEU A 359 10.04 -21.61 -3.52
C LEU A 359 10.59 -20.71 -2.42
N PHE A 360 9.95 -20.69 -1.25
CA PHE A 360 10.40 -19.92 -0.09
C PHE A 360 11.80 -20.35 0.38
N PHE A 361 12.05 -21.66 0.55
CA PHE A 361 13.36 -22.16 0.97
C PHE A 361 14.43 -21.90 -0.08
N LEU A 362 14.13 -22.11 -1.36
CA LEU A 362 15.05 -21.81 -2.46
C LEU A 362 15.39 -20.31 -2.51
N ALA A 363 14.37 -19.45 -2.44
CA ALA A 363 14.54 -17.99 -2.45
C ALA A 363 15.33 -17.52 -1.22
N SER A 364 15.08 -18.09 -0.05
CA SER A 364 15.80 -17.82 1.20
C SER A 364 17.28 -18.16 1.07
N PHE A 365 17.60 -19.35 0.56
CA PHE A 365 18.98 -19.77 0.31
C PHE A 365 19.70 -18.78 -0.63
N ILE A 366 19.06 -18.41 -1.75
CA ILE A 366 19.61 -17.45 -2.72
C ILE A 366 19.78 -16.06 -2.09
N ALA A 367 18.82 -15.60 -1.30
CA ALA A 367 18.84 -14.30 -0.63
C ALA A 367 19.99 -14.20 0.37
N ILE A 368 20.22 -15.24 1.18
CA ILE A 368 21.34 -15.27 2.14
C ILE A 368 22.68 -15.32 1.38
N TYR A 369 22.82 -16.29 0.46
CA TYR A 369 24.09 -16.59 -0.19
C TYR A 369 24.54 -15.51 -1.17
N LYS A 370 23.64 -14.99 -2.01
CA LYS A 370 23.95 -14.03 -3.10
C LYS A 370 23.24 -12.68 -2.97
N GLY A 371 22.31 -12.54 -2.04
CA GLY A 371 21.54 -11.32 -1.87
C GLY A 371 22.35 -10.18 -1.24
N LYS A 372 21.86 -8.96 -1.47
CA LYS A 372 22.29 -7.74 -0.77
C LYS A 372 21.33 -7.45 0.38
N ALA A 373 21.51 -6.29 1.03
CA ALA A 373 20.66 -5.81 2.10
C ALA A 373 19.16 -5.95 1.80
N LEU A 374 18.71 -5.60 0.59
CA LEU A 374 17.31 -5.76 0.18
C LEU A 374 16.82 -7.22 0.26
N GLN A 375 17.49 -8.15 -0.42
CA GLN A 375 17.03 -9.54 -0.48
C GLN A 375 17.15 -10.23 0.88
N ARG A 376 18.25 -9.97 1.60
CA ARG A 376 18.46 -10.49 2.95
C ARG A 376 17.45 -9.92 3.94
N GLY A 377 17.13 -8.63 3.82
CA GLY A 377 16.09 -7.96 4.59
C GLY A 377 14.71 -8.55 4.35
N ILE A 378 14.35 -8.83 3.08
CA ILE A 378 13.09 -9.53 2.74
C ILE A 378 13.04 -10.91 3.40
N PHE A 379 14.14 -11.68 3.33
CA PHE A 379 14.24 -12.97 4.00
C PHE A 379 14.03 -12.87 5.51
N LEU A 380 14.73 -11.95 6.18
CA LEU A 380 14.58 -11.75 7.63
C LEU A 380 13.19 -11.24 8.01
N SER A 381 12.58 -10.41 7.16
CA SER A 381 11.19 -9.97 7.34
C SER A 381 10.24 -11.16 7.32
N ALA A 382 10.40 -12.08 6.35
CA ALA A 382 9.59 -13.29 6.29
C ALA A 382 9.79 -14.18 7.54
N LEU A 383 11.02 -14.33 8.03
CA LEU A 383 11.28 -15.02 9.30
C LEU A 383 10.63 -14.31 10.49
N ALA A 384 10.65 -12.98 10.52
CA ALA A 384 10.02 -12.20 11.58
C ALA A 384 8.50 -12.44 11.61
N PHE A 385 7.82 -12.40 10.45
CA PHE A 385 6.39 -12.70 10.38
C PHE A 385 6.07 -14.15 10.73
N ILE A 386 6.86 -15.12 10.26
CA ILE A 386 6.70 -16.54 10.67
C ILE A 386 6.85 -16.68 12.19
N SER A 387 7.81 -15.96 12.78
CA SER A 387 8.03 -15.98 14.23
C SER A 387 6.87 -15.36 14.99
N ILE A 388 6.31 -14.23 14.51
CA ILE A 388 5.10 -13.62 15.09
C ILE A 388 3.94 -14.60 15.04
N ILE A 389 3.72 -15.24 13.90
CA ILE A 389 2.66 -16.25 13.74
C ILE A 389 2.84 -17.40 14.73
N PHE A 390 4.05 -17.94 14.84
CA PHE A 390 4.37 -19.04 15.75
C PHE A 390 4.21 -18.65 17.23
N LEU A 391 4.72 -17.48 17.62
CA LEU A 391 4.65 -16.99 19.00
C LEU A 391 3.19 -16.79 19.43
N TYR A 392 2.38 -16.20 18.57
CA TYR A 392 0.96 -16.02 18.86
C TYR A 392 0.22 -17.36 18.89
N ASP A 393 0.39 -18.23 17.88
CA ASP A 393 -0.34 -19.49 17.82
C ASP A 393 -0.01 -20.44 18.98
N LYS A 394 1.27 -20.48 19.42
CA LYS A 394 1.74 -21.40 20.45
C LYS A 394 1.63 -20.84 21.87
N TYR A 395 1.86 -19.54 22.04
CA TYR A 395 1.98 -18.90 23.36
C TYR A 395 0.99 -17.75 23.59
N ASN A 396 0.12 -17.44 22.62
CA ASN A 396 -0.74 -16.25 22.62
C ASN A 396 0.03 -14.94 22.88
N PHE A 397 1.31 -14.92 22.48
CA PHE A 397 2.19 -13.78 22.70
C PHE A 397 2.23 -12.88 21.47
N GLY A 398 1.95 -11.59 21.65
CA GLY A 398 2.00 -10.58 20.59
C GLY A 398 0.62 -10.01 20.24
N LEU A 399 0.58 -9.19 19.19
CA LEU A 399 -0.64 -8.52 18.73
C LEU A 399 -1.51 -9.46 17.90
N PRO A 400 -2.75 -9.80 18.34
CA PRO A 400 -3.67 -10.64 17.58
C PRO A 400 -3.93 -10.11 16.17
N ILE A 401 -4.06 -8.79 15.99
CA ILE A 401 -4.34 -8.17 14.68
C ILE A 401 -3.14 -8.17 13.72
N ILE A 402 -1.93 -8.48 14.21
CA ILE A 402 -0.75 -8.72 13.36
C ILE A 402 -0.65 -10.21 13.00
N TYR A 403 -1.21 -11.08 13.84
CA TYR A 403 -1.35 -12.51 13.58
C TYR A 403 -2.48 -12.81 12.59
N ASP A 404 -3.65 -12.21 12.82
CA ASP A 404 -4.84 -12.25 11.97
C ASP A 404 -4.53 -11.62 10.61
#